data_AF-A0A5K0YLD7-F1
#
_entry.id   AF-A0A5K0YLD7-F1
#
_cell.length_a   1.000
_cell.length_b   1.000
_cell.length_c   1.000
_cell.angle_alpha   90.00
_cell.angle_beta   90.00
_cell.angle_gamma   90.00
#
_symmetry.space_group_name_H-M   'P 1'
#
loop_
_entity.id
_entity.type
_entity.pdbx_description
1 polymer ?
#
loop_
_entity_poly.entity_id
_entity_poly.type
_entity_poly.pdbx_seq_one_letter_code
_entity_poly.pdbx_strand_id
1 'polypeptide(L)'
;IMVRGRDACWEHCVLVDATRQKVRCNYCRREFSGGVYRMKFHLAQIKNKDIVPCTEVPNDVRDFILSILSTPKRQKTTKKQKIEAPNSPHNSSSASGGFHPNVNSSGQHGSTCPSLLFPRPSPSAQPMLDDAQKQRHADADKKIGLFFFHNAIPFCASKSIYYQEMVDAITE
;
A
#
# COMPACT_ATOMS: atom_id res chain seq x y z
N ILE A 1 -3.42 -15.29 24.28
CA ILE A 1 -4.48 -14.28 24.05
C ILE A 1 -3.91 -13.25 23.09
N MET A 2 -4.24 -13.32 21.81
CA MET A 2 -3.75 -12.36 20.83
C MET A 2 -4.64 -11.13 20.82
N VAL A 3 -4.10 -10.05 21.35
CA VAL A 3 -4.63 -8.70 21.19
C VAL A 3 -4.56 -8.43 19.68
N ARG A 4 -5.70 -8.61 18.98
CA ARG A 4 -5.99 -7.87 17.73
C ARG A 4 -5.50 -6.46 17.99
N GLY A 5 -4.47 -6.02 17.26
CA GLY A 5 -3.74 -4.78 17.53
C GLY A 5 -4.72 -3.74 18.04
N ARG A 6 -4.56 -3.36 19.32
CA ARG A 6 -5.48 -2.54 20.13
C ARG A 6 -6.41 -1.77 19.19
N ASP A 7 -7.71 -2.12 19.08
CA ASP A 7 -8.58 -1.36 18.17
C ASP A 7 -8.37 0.11 18.52
N ALA A 8 -7.86 0.91 17.58
CA ALA A 8 -7.47 2.28 17.91
C ALA A 8 -8.67 3.12 18.39
N CYS A 9 -9.89 2.63 18.11
CA CYS A 9 -11.13 3.12 18.69
C CYS A 9 -11.16 3.09 20.24
N TRP A 10 -10.50 2.12 20.90
CA TRP A 10 -10.41 2.03 22.35
C TRP A 10 -9.61 3.18 22.99
N GLU A 11 -8.77 3.89 22.23
CA GLU A 11 -8.14 5.12 22.74
C GLU A 11 -9.15 6.28 22.84
N HIS A 12 -10.28 6.15 22.14
CA HIS A 12 -11.31 7.18 22.01
C HIS A 12 -12.64 6.80 22.66
N CYS A 13 -12.72 5.62 23.27
CA CYS A 13 -13.88 5.18 24.03
C CYS A 13 -13.48 4.27 25.20
N VAL A 14 -14.29 4.28 26.26
CA VAL A 14 -14.10 3.42 27.42
C VAL A 14 -15.20 2.36 27.51
N LEU A 15 -14.83 1.14 27.88
CA LEU A 15 -15.81 0.10 28.22
C LEU A 15 -16.44 0.46 29.56
N VAL A 16 -17.78 0.56 29.60
CA VAL A 16 -18.55 0.87 30.81
C VAL A 16 -19.13 -0.40 31.42
N ASP A 17 -19.60 -1.33 30.59
CA ASP A 17 -20.21 -2.58 31.03
C ASP A 17 -19.80 -3.71 30.10
N ALA A 18 -19.02 -4.65 30.63
CA ALA A 18 -18.56 -5.82 29.88
C ALA A 18 -19.70 -6.82 29.60
N THR A 19 -20.69 -6.92 30.49
CA THR A 19 -21.82 -7.86 30.35
C THR A 19 -22.74 -7.45 29.21
N ARG A 20 -22.96 -6.14 29.04
CA ARG A 20 -23.82 -5.57 28.00
C ARG A 20 -23.06 -5.02 26.80
N GLN A 21 -21.74 -5.18 26.77
CA GLN A 21 -20.86 -4.62 25.75
C GLN A 21 -21.13 -3.12 25.54
N LYS A 22 -21.26 -2.39 26.65
CA LYS A 22 -21.60 -0.96 26.64
C LYS A 22 -20.33 -0.13 26.64
N VAL A 23 -20.21 0.77 25.68
CA VAL A 23 -19.04 1.65 25.51
C VAL A 23 -19.44 3.12 25.59
N ARG A 24 -18.59 3.96 26.16
CA ARG A 24 -18.80 5.42 26.30
C ARG A 24 -17.79 6.17 25.46
N CYS A 25 -18.27 7.17 24.72
CA CYS A 25 -17.43 8.07 23.93
C CYS A 25 -16.65 9.03 24.85
N ASN A 26 -15.36 9.24 24.59
CA ASN A 26 -14.55 10.14 25.42
C ASN A 26 -14.87 11.63 25.19
N TYR A 27 -15.42 11.98 24.02
CA TYR A 27 -15.70 13.36 23.62
C TYR A 27 -17.08 13.83 24.08
N CYS A 28 -18.17 13.19 23.60
CA CYS A 28 -19.53 13.60 23.97
C CYS A 28 -20.12 12.85 25.17
N ARG A 29 -19.36 11.95 25.80
CA ARG A 29 -19.78 11.11 26.94
C ARG A 29 -21.02 10.24 26.70
N ARG A 30 -21.52 10.13 25.46
CA ARG A 30 -22.66 9.29 25.10
C ARG A 30 -22.28 7.81 25.15
N GLU A 31 -23.22 7.00 25.62
CA GLU A 31 -23.04 5.56 25.77
C GLU A 31 -23.79 4.80 24.68
N PHE A 32 -23.16 3.75 24.16
CA PHE A 32 -23.69 2.90 23.11
C PHE A 32 -23.65 1.45 23.56
N SER A 33 -24.78 0.76 23.40
CA SER A 33 -24.88 -0.70 23.55
C SER A 33 -24.59 -1.38 22.21
N GLY A 34 -23.98 -2.57 22.24
CA GLY A 34 -23.60 -3.33 21.05
C GLY A 34 -22.12 -3.20 20.65
N GLY A 35 -21.26 -2.79 21.59
CA GLY A 35 -19.82 -2.82 21.45
C GLY A 35 -19.21 -1.70 20.59
N VAL A 36 -17.93 -1.89 20.26
CA VAL A 36 -17.08 -0.87 19.59
C VAL A 36 -17.50 -0.58 18.14
N TYR A 37 -18.30 -1.44 17.50
CA TYR A 37 -18.75 -1.25 16.13
C TYR A 37 -19.51 0.07 15.96
N ARG A 38 -20.55 0.29 16.77
CA ARG A 38 -21.35 1.53 16.70
C ARG A 38 -20.53 2.76 17.07
N MET A 39 -19.57 2.59 17.99
CA MET A 39 -18.64 3.65 18.36
C MET A 39 -17.77 4.11 17.19
N LYS A 40 -17.29 3.17 16.34
CA LYS A 40 -16.48 3.53 15.15
C LYS A 40 -17.26 4.47 14.22
N PHE A 41 -18.55 4.21 13.94
CA PHE A 41 -19.38 5.11 13.11
C PHE A 41 -19.68 6.45 13.79
N HIS A 42 -19.90 6.43 15.11
CA HIS A 42 -20.11 7.64 15.90
C HIS A 42 -18.90 8.59 15.82
N LEU A 43 -17.68 8.06 16.00
CA LEU A 43 -16.42 8.80 15.93
C LEU A 43 -16.08 9.25 14.51
N ALA A 44 -16.32 8.40 13.51
CA ALA A 44 -16.12 8.71 12.09
C ALA A 44 -17.12 9.75 11.53
N GLN A 45 -18.09 10.18 12.35
CA GLN A 45 -19.19 11.07 11.95
C GLN A 45 -19.99 10.60 10.72
N ILE A 46 -20.07 9.28 10.52
CA ILE A 46 -20.84 8.70 9.43
C ILE A 46 -22.31 8.66 9.84
N LYS A 47 -23.18 9.29 9.05
CA LYS A 47 -24.63 9.27 9.27
C LYS A 47 -25.18 7.87 8.97
N ASN A 48 -25.57 7.15 10.01
CA ASN A 48 -26.33 5.90 9.93
C ASN A 48 -27.66 6.07 10.66
N LYS A 49 -28.73 5.38 10.22
CA LYS A 49 -30.10 5.57 10.75
C LYS A 49 -30.18 5.45 12.28
N ASP A 50 -29.37 4.59 12.88
CA ASP A 50 -29.40 4.31 14.32
C ASP A 50 -28.21 4.87 15.11
N ILE A 51 -27.35 5.68 14.47
CA ILE A 51 -26.11 6.18 15.08
C ILE A 51 -26.01 7.68 14.84
N VAL A 52 -26.22 8.44 15.90
CA VAL A 52 -25.98 9.88 15.88
C VAL A 52 -24.47 10.14 15.89
N PRO A 53 -23.91 10.88 14.92
CA PRO A 53 -22.48 11.19 14.88
C PRO A 53 -22.06 12.10 16.04
N CYS A 54 -20.79 12.04 16.44
CA CYS A 54 -20.25 12.91 17.48
C CYS A 54 -19.86 14.28 16.92
N THR A 55 -20.37 15.37 17.48
CA THR A 55 -19.94 16.74 17.10
C THR A 55 -18.60 17.15 17.71
N GLU A 56 -18.26 16.57 18.85
CA GLU A 56 -17.10 16.94 19.69
C GLU A 56 -15.79 16.23 19.29
N VAL A 57 -15.82 15.38 18.26
CA VAL A 57 -14.63 14.62 17.82
C VAL A 57 -13.75 15.51 16.92
N PRO A 58 -12.46 15.69 17.26
CA PRO A 58 -11.49 16.40 16.42
C PRO A 58 -11.38 15.79 15.02
N ASN A 59 -11.08 16.62 14.01
CA ASN A 59 -10.98 16.17 12.61
C ASN A 59 -9.92 15.06 12.45
N ASP A 60 -8.76 15.20 13.09
CA ASP A 60 -7.67 14.22 13.01
C ASP A 60 -8.11 12.82 13.46
N VAL A 61 -8.88 12.77 14.55
CA VAL A 61 -9.41 11.51 15.10
C VAL A 61 -10.47 10.94 14.18
N ARG A 62 -11.35 11.79 13.63
CA ARG A 62 -12.38 11.36 12.69
C ARG A 62 -11.76 10.74 11.44
N ASP A 63 -10.79 11.41 10.84
CA ASP A 63 -10.11 10.98 9.62
C ASP A 63 -9.29 9.71 9.87
N PHE A 64 -8.65 9.62 11.02
CA PHE A 64 -7.97 8.40 11.46
C PHE A 64 -8.95 7.22 11.58
N ILE A 65 -10.08 7.38 12.26
CA ILE A 65 -11.09 6.31 12.38
C ILE A 65 -11.71 5.98 11.01
N LEU A 66 -11.95 6.98 10.16
CA LEU A 66 -12.41 6.77 8.78
C LEU A 66 -11.41 5.96 7.97
N SER A 67 -10.11 6.21 8.09
CA SER A 67 -9.06 5.45 7.40
C SER A 67 -9.05 3.97 7.83
N ILE A 68 -9.33 3.69 9.10
CA ILE A 68 -9.44 2.33 9.63
C ILE A 68 -10.70 1.63 9.12
N LEU A 69 -11.82 2.35 9.00
CA LEU A 69 -13.07 1.83 8.46
C LEU A 69 -13.02 1.62 6.94
N SER A 70 -12.24 2.44 6.24
CA SER A 70 -12.02 2.37 4.81
C SER A 70 -11.04 1.23 4.51
N THR A 71 -11.55 -0.01 4.41
CA THR A 71 -10.78 -1.06 3.73
C THR A 71 -10.47 -0.56 2.31
N PRO A 72 -9.23 -0.66 1.82
CA PRO A 72 -8.85 -0.08 0.55
C PRO A 72 -9.56 -0.80 -0.60
N LYS A 73 -10.71 -0.26 -1.03
CA LYS A 73 -11.08 -0.34 -2.44
C LYS A 73 -10.01 0.46 -3.18
N ARG A 74 -9.23 -0.25 -3.99
CA ARG A 74 -8.27 0.28 -4.99
C ARG A 74 -8.60 1.72 -5.34
N GLN A 75 -7.75 2.66 -4.95
CA GLN A 75 -7.90 4.05 -5.34
C GLN A 75 -7.84 4.12 -6.87
N LYS A 76 -9.00 4.38 -7.49
CA LYS A 76 -9.06 5.02 -8.80
C LYS A 76 -8.39 6.38 -8.64
N THR A 77 -7.35 6.60 -9.43
CA THR A 77 -6.74 7.91 -9.63
C THR A 77 -7.79 8.89 -10.16
N THR A 78 -8.11 9.91 -9.35
CA THR A 78 -8.79 11.12 -9.82
C THR A 78 -7.90 12.31 -9.51
N LYS A 79 -7.13 12.75 -10.52
CA LYS A 79 -6.51 14.07 -10.52
C LYS A 79 -7.44 15.02 -11.30
N LYS A 80 -7.93 16.06 -10.62
CA LYS A 80 -8.78 17.12 -11.18
C LYS A 80 -7.96 18.24 -11.84
N GLN A 81 -8.69 19.05 -12.62
CA GLN A 81 -8.49 20.44 -13.10
C GLN A 81 -8.07 20.53 -14.59
N LYS A 82 -9.02 20.79 -15.51
CA LYS A 82 -9.70 22.06 -15.90
C LYS A 82 -8.79 22.94 -16.78
N ILE A 83 -9.18 23.14 -18.04
CA ILE A 83 -9.18 24.40 -18.83
C ILE A 83 -10.02 24.14 -20.11
N GLU A 84 -10.56 25.22 -20.65
CA GLU A 84 -11.74 25.39 -21.50
C GLU A 84 -11.71 24.81 -22.92
N ALA A 85 -12.90 24.62 -23.50
CA ALA A 85 -13.14 24.38 -24.93
C ALA A 85 -12.91 25.69 -25.73
N PRO A 86 -12.61 25.64 -27.05
CA PRO A 86 -13.70 25.47 -28.01
C PRO A 86 -13.38 24.75 -29.34
N ASN A 87 -14.45 24.24 -29.94
CA ASN A 87 -14.71 24.01 -31.38
C ASN A 87 -14.17 22.75 -32.10
N SER A 88 -15.14 22.08 -32.74
CA SER A 88 -15.18 20.84 -33.53
C SER A 88 -14.77 21.06 -35.00
N PRO A 89 -14.97 20.13 -35.96
CA PRO A 89 -14.67 18.68 -36.07
C PRO A 89 -13.80 18.39 -37.32
N HIS A 90 -13.13 17.22 -37.46
CA HIS A 90 -13.20 16.32 -38.64
C HIS A 90 -12.09 15.23 -38.72
N ASN A 91 -12.53 14.03 -39.14
CA ASN A 91 -11.90 13.07 -40.07
C ASN A 91 -10.65 12.24 -39.68
N SER A 92 -10.92 10.96 -39.38
CA SER A 92 -10.34 9.71 -39.94
C SER A 92 -8.83 9.40 -39.99
N SER A 93 -8.53 8.23 -39.41
CA SER A 93 -7.76 7.08 -39.97
C SER A 93 -6.24 7.13 -40.18
N SER A 94 -5.58 6.21 -39.44
CA SER A 94 -4.64 5.17 -39.88
C SER A 94 -3.24 5.47 -40.45
N ALA A 95 -2.29 4.63 -39.97
CA ALA A 95 -1.16 3.99 -40.65
C ALA A 95 0.20 4.74 -40.84
N SER A 96 1.22 4.13 -40.23
CA SER A 96 2.50 3.68 -40.82
C SER A 96 3.50 4.67 -41.45
N GLY A 97 4.75 4.54 -41.00
CA GLY A 97 5.92 4.46 -41.89
C GLY A 97 6.80 5.70 -42.05
N GLY A 98 8.02 5.62 -41.51
CA GLY A 98 9.26 5.69 -42.30
C GLY A 98 9.77 7.02 -42.89
N PHE A 99 11.07 7.24 -42.61
CA PHE A 99 12.12 7.79 -43.47
C PHE A 99 12.59 9.26 -43.29
N HIS A 100 13.92 9.35 -43.38
CA HIS A 100 14.88 10.44 -43.12
C HIS A 100 14.86 11.55 -44.20
N PRO A 101 15.59 12.67 -44.02
CA PRO A 101 17.00 12.76 -44.50
C PRO A 101 17.92 13.59 -43.57
N ASN A 102 19.17 13.16 -43.31
CA ASN A 102 20.44 13.53 -43.99
C ASN A 102 20.77 15.04 -44.06
N VAL A 103 21.79 15.48 -43.31
CA VAL A 103 22.69 16.58 -43.69
C VAL A 103 24.12 16.29 -43.19
N ASN A 104 25.07 16.77 -43.97
CA ASN A 104 26.40 16.22 -44.25
C ASN A 104 27.54 17.08 -43.66
N SER A 105 28.72 16.45 -43.54
CA SER A 105 30.09 17.02 -43.44
C SER A 105 30.57 17.63 -42.12
N SER A 106 31.85 17.69 -41.77
CA SER A 106 33.10 16.92 -41.98
C SER A 106 34.21 17.85 -41.43
N GLY A 107 35.15 17.37 -40.61
CA GLY A 107 36.25 18.22 -40.13
C GLY A 107 37.27 17.45 -39.30
N GLN A 108 38.47 17.30 -39.85
CA GLN A 108 39.54 16.40 -39.45
C GLN A 108 40.58 17.14 -38.57
N HIS A 109 41.12 16.49 -37.53
CA HIS A 109 42.48 16.74 -37.04
C HIS A 109 42.97 15.49 -36.29
N GLY A 110 44.10 14.95 -36.73
CA GLY A 110 44.63 13.67 -36.26
C GLY A 110 45.42 13.75 -34.96
N SER A 111 45.60 12.60 -34.33
CA SER A 111 46.84 12.27 -33.62
C SER A 111 47.03 10.76 -33.56
N THR A 112 48.29 10.38 -33.69
CA THR A 112 48.84 9.09 -34.04
C THR A 112 49.15 8.22 -32.81
N CYS A 113 48.85 6.91 -32.92
CA CYS A 113 49.50 5.74 -32.25
C CYS A 113 49.21 5.39 -30.77
N PRO A 114 49.49 4.14 -30.33
CA PRO A 114 49.06 2.86 -30.91
C PRO A 114 48.50 1.87 -29.85
N SER A 115 47.76 0.87 -30.31
CA SER A 115 47.24 -0.24 -29.50
C SER A 115 48.36 -1.05 -28.84
N LEU A 116 48.41 -1.06 -27.51
CA LEU A 116 49.12 -2.07 -26.73
C LEU A 116 48.11 -2.94 -25.99
N LEU A 117 48.21 -4.22 -26.31
CA LEU A 117 47.44 -5.34 -25.79
C LEU A 117 47.56 -5.41 -24.26
N PHE A 118 46.43 -5.27 -23.57
CA PHE A 118 46.24 -5.83 -22.24
C PHE A 118 45.02 -6.75 -22.29
N PRO A 119 45.13 -8.03 -21.86
CA PRO A 119 43.97 -8.87 -21.66
C PRO A 119 43.05 -8.19 -20.64
N ARG A 120 41.86 -7.78 -21.09
CA ARG A 120 40.76 -7.35 -20.23
C ARG A 120 40.51 -8.47 -19.20
N PRO A 121 40.63 -8.23 -17.88
CA PRO A 121 40.04 -9.15 -16.92
C PRO A 121 38.54 -9.17 -17.22
N SER A 122 38.01 -10.33 -17.58
CA SER A 122 36.57 -10.55 -17.64
C SER A 122 35.94 -9.98 -16.37
N PRO A 123 35.00 -9.02 -16.45
CA PRO A 123 34.18 -8.75 -15.29
C PRO A 123 33.36 -10.01 -15.08
N SER A 124 33.75 -10.71 -14.01
CA SER A 124 33.02 -11.78 -13.37
C SER A 124 31.52 -11.48 -13.42
N ALA A 125 30.78 -12.53 -13.74
CA ALA A 125 29.35 -12.50 -13.92
C ALA A 125 28.62 -11.97 -12.66
N GLN A 126 27.56 -11.19 -12.93
CA GLN A 126 26.36 -10.95 -12.11
C GLN A 126 26.42 -9.96 -10.92
N PRO A 127 25.76 -8.80 -11.08
CA PRO A 127 25.03 -8.13 -9.98
C PRO A 127 23.50 -8.26 -10.11
N MET A 128 22.96 -8.84 -11.19
CA MET A 128 21.52 -8.82 -11.46
C MET A 128 20.70 -9.96 -10.82
N LEU A 129 21.34 -11.01 -10.31
CA LEU A 129 20.63 -12.15 -9.73
C LEU A 129 20.22 -11.91 -8.27
N ASP A 130 20.99 -11.10 -7.54
CA ASP A 130 20.76 -10.83 -6.12
C ASP A 130 19.48 -10.00 -5.89
N ASP A 131 19.27 -8.96 -6.70
CA ASP A 131 18.07 -8.11 -6.63
C ASP A 131 16.79 -8.90 -6.94
N ALA A 132 16.84 -9.81 -7.92
CA ALA A 132 15.69 -10.61 -8.29
C ALA A 132 15.33 -11.63 -7.19
N GLN A 133 16.33 -12.27 -6.57
CA GLN A 133 16.11 -13.21 -5.49
C GLN A 133 15.62 -12.49 -4.22
N LYS A 134 16.24 -11.36 -3.87
CA LYS A 134 15.80 -10.49 -2.77
C LYS A 134 14.35 -10.00 -2.97
N GLN A 135 13.98 -9.67 -4.20
CA GLN A 135 12.61 -9.28 -4.54
C GLN A 135 11.61 -10.44 -4.38
N ARG A 136 12.02 -11.68 -4.69
CA ARG A 136 11.20 -12.89 -4.47
C ARG A 136 11.02 -13.17 -2.98
N HIS A 137 12.08 -13.07 -2.18
CA HIS A 137 11.99 -13.21 -0.72
C HIS A 137 11.08 -12.15 -0.13
N ALA A 138 11.22 -10.88 -0.53
CA ALA A 138 10.36 -9.80 -0.05
C ALA A 138 8.88 -10.00 -0.44
N ASP A 139 8.61 -10.54 -1.63
CA ASP A 139 7.24 -10.87 -2.06
C ASP A 139 6.66 -12.07 -1.28
N ALA A 140 7.49 -13.09 -1.01
CA ALA A 140 7.12 -14.24 -0.19
C ALA A 140 6.79 -13.80 1.25
N ASP A 141 7.68 -13.02 1.89
CA ASP A 141 7.47 -12.47 3.24
C ASP A 141 6.17 -11.69 3.34
N LYS A 142 5.89 -10.85 2.34
CA LYS A 142 4.64 -10.10 2.25
C LYS A 142 3.44 -11.03 2.19
N LYS A 143 3.46 -12.05 1.33
CA LYS A 143 2.34 -13.01 1.19
C LYS A 143 2.12 -13.83 2.46
N ILE A 144 3.20 -14.28 3.11
CA ILE A 144 3.15 -14.99 4.38
C ILE A 144 2.55 -14.08 5.46
N GLY A 145 3.00 -12.83 5.55
CA GLY A 145 2.41 -11.85 6.47
C GLY A 145 0.91 -11.62 6.22
N LEU A 146 0.48 -11.53 4.96
CA LEU A 146 -0.94 -11.42 4.61
C LEU A 146 -1.72 -12.68 5.01
N PHE A 147 -1.17 -13.88 4.84
CA PHE A 147 -1.82 -15.13 5.23
C PHE A 147 -2.08 -15.16 6.75
N PHE A 148 -1.09 -14.77 7.54
CA PHE A 148 -1.24 -14.67 9.00
C PHE A 148 -2.32 -13.66 9.38
N PHE A 149 -2.29 -12.48 8.77
CA PHE A 149 -3.26 -11.42 9.04
C PHE A 149 -4.69 -11.82 8.67
N HIS A 150 -4.88 -12.36 7.45
CA HIS A 150 -6.20 -12.69 6.92
C HIS A 150 -6.90 -13.79 7.74
N ASN A 151 -6.14 -14.78 8.19
CA ASN A 151 -6.66 -15.91 8.96
C ASN A 151 -6.63 -15.65 10.48
N ALA A 152 -6.28 -14.44 10.91
CA ALA A 152 -6.06 -14.09 12.31
C ALA A 152 -5.15 -15.10 13.04
N ILE A 153 -4.13 -15.62 12.33
CA ILE A 153 -3.16 -16.55 12.89
C ILE A 153 -2.25 -15.76 13.82
N PRO A 154 -2.08 -16.24 15.06
CA PRO A 154 -1.30 -15.51 16.01
C PRO A 154 0.19 -15.54 15.63
N PHE A 155 0.92 -14.40 15.64
CA PHE A 155 2.36 -14.35 15.30
C PHE A 155 3.24 -15.30 16.13
N CYS A 156 2.80 -15.79 17.29
CA CYS A 156 3.52 -16.83 18.01
C CYS A 156 3.58 -18.16 17.24
N ALA A 157 2.67 -18.40 16.29
CA ALA A 157 2.68 -19.56 15.41
C ALA A 157 3.90 -19.60 14.49
N SER A 158 4.50 -18.45 14.15
CA SER A 158 5.73 -18.41 13.36
C SER A 158 6.97 -18.89 14.16
N LYS A 159 6.83 -19.12 15.47
CA LYS A 159 7.87 -19.72 16.32
C LYS A 159 7.69 -21.22 16.51
N SER A 160 6.65 -21.80 15.92
CA SER A 160 6.40 -23.24 15.95
C SER A 160 7.45 -23.97 15.13
N ILE A 161 7.90 -25.13 15.62
CA ILE A 161 8.82 -26.02 14.87
C ILE A 161 8.25 -26.36 13.49
N TYR A 162 6.94 -26.59 13.39
CA TYR A 162 6.27 -26.92 12.13
C TYR A 162 6.24 -25.76 11.13
N TYR A 163 6.24 -24.52 11.62
CA TYR A 163 6.34 -23.37 10.73
C TYR A 163 7.76 -23.24 10.18
N GLN A 164 8.77 -23.46 11.03
CA GLN A 164 10.16 -23.42 10.60
C GLN A 164 10.45 -24.55 9.59
N GLU A 165 10.05 -25.78 9.89
CA GLU A 165 10.18 -26.93 8.97
C GLU A 165 9.48 -26.68 7.63
N MET A 166 8.30 -26.06 7.64
CA MET A 166 7.58 -25.69 6.42
C MET A 166 8.34 -24.65 5.59
N VAL A 167 8.91 -23.63 6.23
CA VAL A 167 9.69 -22.60 5.53
C VAL A 167 10.99 -23.21 4.97
N ASP A 168 11.70 -23.99 5.79
CA ASP A 168 12.97 -24.61 5.43
C ASP A 168 12.80 -25.51 4.20
N ALA A 169 11.76 -26.37 4.18
CA ALA A 169 11.45 -27.24 3.05
C ALA A 169 11.09 -26.51 1.74
N ILE A 170 10.72 -25.23 1.80
CA ILE A 170 10.43 -24.40 0.62
C ILE A 170 11.67 -23.63 0.16
N THR A 171 12.62 -23.40 1.06
CA THR A 171 13.86 -22.66 0.79
C THR A 171 15.04 -23.52 0.31
N GLU A 172 14.92 -24.85 0.40
CA GLU A 172 15.86 -25.84 -0.15
C GLU A 172 15.79 -25.98 -1.68
#